data_AF-A0A3L6JFV8-F1
#
_entry.id   AF-A0A3L6JFV8-F1
#
_cell.length_a   1.000
_cell.length_b   1.000
_cell.length_c   1.000
_cell.angle_alpha   90.00
_cell.angle_beta   90.00
_cell.angle_gamma   90.00
#
_symmetry.space_group_name_H-M   'P 1'
#
loop_
_entity.id
_entity.type
_entity.pdbx_description
1 polymer ?
#
loop_
_entity_poly.entity_id
_entity_poly.type
_entity_poly.pdbx_seq_one_letter_code
_entity_poly.pdbx_strand_id
1 'polypeptide(L)'
;MSHGQRPQGGGEDYLQLDPKEVLTQFSVEWTALRASYEEVKAKLEQVQMDLTKLDEKLARREITEQEHIQQYKEKWQLSTQIIEVKREVEARLYELQQQIRTANKKLKEREAERVKREHMEEERSNAMIEWMSLKHGFELVINRRNEIAAQMDKIEAQRRTGKISEADYRSARMSQIRQLAELRTVETDVKARLAELLEVIRR
;
A
#
# COMPACT_ATOMS: atom_id res chain seq x y z
N MET A 1 -25.18 -20.30 40.79
CA MET A 1 -24.27 -19.23 41.26
C MET A 1 -22.86 -19.54 40.79
N SER A 2 -22.37 -18.83 39.77
CA SER A 2 -21.02 -18.24 39.72
C SER A 2 -20.88 -17.56 38.36
N HIS A 3 -20.76 -16.25 38.41
CA HIS A 3 -20.57 -15.33 37.29
C HIS A 3 -19.09 -15.21 36.92
N GLY A 4 -18.86 -14.89 35.65
CA GLY A 4 -17.60 -14.38 35.09
C GLY A 4 -17.44 -14.87 33.65
N GLN A 5 -18.15 -14.37 32.64
CA GLN A 5 -18.15 -13.00 32.11
C GLN A 5 -16.74 -12.42 31.93
N ARG A 6 -16.17 -12.57 30.72
CA ARG A 6 -16.31 -11.55 29.68
C ARG A 6 -15.94 -12.08 28.28
N PRO A 7 -16.79 -11.84 27.27
CA PRO A 7 -16.37 -11.77 25.87
C PRO A 7 -15.75 -10.38 25.63
N GLN A 8 -14.50 -10.33 25.20
CA GLN A 8 -13.92 -9.12 24.62
C GLN A 8 -13.38 -9.46 23.23
N GLY A 9 -14.10 -8.97 22.24
CA GLY A 9 -13.74 -8.97 20.82
C GLY A 9 -14.83 -8.35 19.95
N GLY A 10 -15.70 -7.52 20.55
CA GLY A 10 -16.90 -6.96 19.91
C GLY A 10 -16.98 -5.44 20.05
N GLY A 11 -15.86 -4.76 19.88
CA GLY A 11 -15.84 -3.29 19.90
C GLY A 11 -14.58 -2.77 19.21
N GLU A 12 -14.76 -2.28 17.98
CA GLU A 12 -13.96 -1.27 17.25
C GLU A 12 -13.92 -1.44 15.72
N ASP A 13 -14.71 -2.33 15.11
CA ASP A 13 -14.67 -2.53 13.64
C ASP A 13 -15.48 -1.51 12.81
N TYR A 14 -16.22 -0.58 13.45
CA TYR A 14 -16.95 0.48 12.74
C TYR A 14 -16.08 1.70 12.37
N LEU A 15 -14.82 1.75 12.81
CA LEU A 15 -13.91 2.87 12.61
C LEU A 15 -12.88 2.67 11.48
N GLN A 16 -12.89 1.51 10.82
CA GLN A 16 -12.08 1.26 9.63
C GLN A 16 -12.96 1.20 8.37
N LEU A 17 -13.78 2.24 8.15
CA LEU A 17 -14.39 2.45 6.83
C LEU A 17 -13.29 2.44 5.75
N ASP A 18 -13.50 1.66 4.68
CA ASP A 18 -12.57 1.63 3.56
C ASP A 18 -12.50 3.05 2.99
N PRO A 19 -11.31 3.67 2.90
CA PRO A 19 -11.13 4.95 2.23
C PRO A 19 -11.82 5.06 0.86
N LYS A 20 -12.01 3.96 0.12
CA LYS A 20 -12.78 3.95 -1.13
C LYS A 20 -14.28 4.21 -0.89
N GLU A 21 -14.88 3.55 0.10
CA GLU A 21 -16.28 3.77 0.49
C GLU A 21 -16.50 5.17 1.04
N VAL A 22 -15.53 5.67 1.80
CA VAL A 22 -15.50 7.05 2.29
C VAL A 22 -15.49 8.05 1.12
N LEU A 23 -14.68 7.80 0.09
CA LEU A 23 -14.64 8.66 -1.09
C LEU A 23 -15.93 8.60 -1.93
N THR A 24 -16.57 7.44 -2.06
CA THR A 24 -17.83 7.34 -2.80
C THR A 24 -18.96 8.06 -2.07
N GLN A 25 -19.06 7.89 -0.75
CA GLN A 25 -20.03 8.61 0.08
C GLN A 25 -19.82 10.12 0.00
N PHE A 26 -18.59 10.60 0.19
CA PHE A 26 -18.30 12.03 0.10
C PHE A 26 -18.47 12.59 -1.31
N SER A 27 -18.27 11.79 -2.36
CA SER A 27 -18.55 12.21 -3.73
C SER A 27 -20.04 12.46 -3.95
N VAL A 28 -20.92 11.65 -3.36
CA VAL A 28 -22.38 11.83 -3.45
C VAL A 28 -22.84 13.00 -2.59
N GLU A 29 -22.34 13.12 -1.36
CA GLU A 29 -22.63 14.28 -0.51
C GLU A 29 -22.17 15.58 -1.16
N TRP A 30 -20.98 15.59 -1.77
CA TRP A 30 -20.43 16.75 -2.46
C TRP A 30 -21.30 17.21 -3.63
N THR A 31 -21.77 16.29 -4.48
CA THR A 31 -22.64 16.66 -5.61
C THR A 31 -23.97 17.20 -5.14
N ALA A 32 -24.56 16.60 -4.11
CA ALA A 32 -25.80 17.07 -3.50
C ALA A 32 -25.65 18.47 -2.87
N LEU A 33 -24.58 18.69 -2.10
CA LEU A 33 -24.29 20.01 -1.49
C LEU A 33 -23.99 21.08 -2.52
N ARG A 34 -23.30 20.72 -3.62
CA ARG A 34 -23.06 21.65 -4.72
C ARG A 34 -24.37 22.04 -5.42
N ALA A 35 -25.28 21.10 -5.64
CA ALA A 35 -26.60 21.40 -6.18
C ALA A 35 -27.40 22.32 -5.23
N SER A 36 -27.36 22.04 -3.93
CA SER A 36 -27.98 22.89 -2.90
C SER A 36 -27.39 24.31 -2.89
N TYR A 37 -26.06 24.43 -3.02
CA TYR A 37 -25.38 25.72 -3.10
C TYR A 37 -25.84 26.55 -4.32
N GLU A 38 -25.92 25.93 -5.50
CA GLU A 38 -26.42 26.59 -6.71
C GLU A 38 -27.89 27.01 -6.56
N GLU A 39 -28.72 26.20 -5.92
CA GLU A 39 -30.12 26.55 -5.63
C GLU A 39 -30.22 27.75 -4.68
N VAL A 40 -29.42 27.77 -3.61
CA VAL A 40 -29.34 28.89 -2.66
C VAL A 40 -28.90 30.17 -3.35
N LYS A 41 -27.92 30.08 -4.25
CA LYS A 41 -27.46 31.21 -5.06
C LYS A 41 -28.56 31.74 -5.98
N ALA A 42 -29.28 30.85 -6.67
CA ALA A 42 -30.42 31.23 -7.51
C ALA A 42 -31.53 31.92 -6.71
N LYS A 43 -31.81 31.47 -5.47
CA LYS A 43 -32.77 32.14 -4.57
C LYS A 43 -32.31 33.56 -4.19
N LEU A 44 -31.02 33.77 -3.92
CA LEU A 44 -30.49 35.12 -3.66
C LEU A 44 -30.59 36.03 -4.87
N GLU A 45 -30.27 35.54 -6.06
CA GLU A 45 -30.42 36.28 -7.32
C GLU A 45 -31.89 36.67 -7.54
N GLN A 46 -32.83 35.74 -7.27
CA GLN A 46 -34.26 36.04 -7.35
C GLN A 46 -34.70 37.11 -6.34
N VAL A 47 -34.22 37.06 -5.09
CA VAL A 47 -34.51 38.10 -4.09
C VAL A 47 -33.97 39.45 -4.54
N GLN A 48 -32.78 39.50 -5.13
CA GLN A 48 -32.21 40.73 -5.69
C GLN A 48 -33.05 41.30 -6.84
N MET A 49 -33.53 40.42 -7.74
CA MET A 49 -34.46 40.83 -8.80
C MET A 49 -35.78 41.35 -8.24
N ASP A 50 -36.32 40.71 -7.21
CA ASP A 50 -37.57 41.13 -6.55
C ASP A 50 -37.41 42.50 -5.87
N LEU A 51 -36.29 42.74 -5.20
CA LEU A 51 -35.96 44.05 -4.61
C LEU A 51 -35.87 45.14 -5.70
N THR A 52 -35.21 44.83 -6.82
CA THR A 52 -35.11 45.75 -7.96
C THR A 52 -36.49 46.08 -8.53
N LYS A 53 -37.38 45.08 -8.66
CA LYS A 53 -38.77 45.28 -9.08
C LYS A 53 -39.58 46.11 -8.07
N LEU A 54 -39.33 45.97 -6.78
CA LEU A 54 -39.98 46.80 -5.76
C LEU A 54 -39.58 48.28 -5.92
N ASP A 55 -38.30 48.55 -6.16
CA ASP A 55 -37.80 49.90 -6.42
C ASP A 55 -38.43 50.50 -7.69
N GLU A 56 -38.57 49.71 -8.76
CA GLU A 56 -39.27 50.12 -9.98
C GLU A 56 -40.75 50.45 -9.74
N LYS A 57 -41.46 49.63 -8.94
CA LYS A 57 -42.87 49.87 -8.58
C LYS A 57 -43.05 51.14 -7.77
N LEU A 58 -42.14 51.42 -6.84
CA LEU A 58 -42.12 52.67 -6.09
C LEU A 58 -41.89 53.86 -7.03
N ALA A 59 -40.92 53.75 -7.96
CA ALA A 59 -40.63 54.79 -8.95
C ALA A 59 -41.83 55.10 -9.86
N ARG A 60 -42.60 54.08 -10.22
CA ARG A 60 -43.86 54.20 -10.99
C ARG A 60 -45.06 54.63 -10.14
N ARG A 61 -44.88 54.79 -8.82
CA ARG A 61 -45.94 55.09 -7.84
C ARG A 61 -47.08 54.06 -7.83
N GLU A 62 -46.78 52.83 -8.20
CA GLU A 62 -47.72 51.70 -8.16
C GLU A 62 -47.95 51.20 -6.72
N ILE A 63 -47.02 51.51 -5.81
CA ILE A 63 -47.07 51.20 -4.38
C ILE A 63 -46.74 52.45 -3.55
N THR A 64 -47.21 52.48 -2.31
CA THR A 64 -46.86 53.53 -1.36
C THR A 64 -45.48 53.29 -0.73
N GLU A 65 -44.88 54.34 -0.18
CA GLU A 65 -43.59 54.25 0.52
C GLU A 65 -43.66 53.33 1.74
N GLN A 66 -44.79 53.30 2.46
CA GLN A 66 -44.99 52.40 3.60
C GLN A 66 -45.08 50.93 3.16
N GLU A 67 -45.76 50.65 2.05
CA GLU A 67 -45.83 49.30 1.47
C GLU A 67 -44.46 48.83 0.96
N HIS A 68 -43.68 49.74 0.35
CA HIS A 68 -42.31 49.45 -0.09
C HIS A 68 -41.41 49.08 1.09
N ILE A 69 -41.40 49.89 2.16
CA ILE A 69 -40.59 49.62 3.36
C ILE A 69 -40.94 48.27 3.98
N GLN A 70 -42.23 47.93 4.07
CA GLN A 70 -42.68 46.67 4.63
C GLN A 70 -42.20 45.47 3.79
N GLN A 71 -42.42 45.51 2.47
CA GLN A 71 -42.01 44.43 1.56
C GLN A 71 -40.49 44.32 1.44
N TYR A 72 -39.78 45.44 1.48
CA TYR A 72 -38.32 45.47 1.50
C TYR A 72 -37.77 44.79 2.76
N LYS A 73 -38.35 45.08 3.93
CA LYS A 73 -37.96 44.45 5.20
C LYS A 73 -38.17 42.93 5.18
N GLU A 74 -39.29 42.47 4.64
CA GLU A 74 -39.58 41.03 4.48
C GLU A 74 -38.57 40.34 3.55
N LYS A 75 -38.27 40.95 2.39
CA LYS A 75 -37.27 40.43 1.44
C LYS A 75 -35.85 40.47 2.01
N TRP A 76 -35.53 41.47 2.82
CA TRP A 76 -34.25 41.55 3.53
C TRP A 76 -34.08 40.44 4.57
N GLN A 77 -35.13 40.17 5.36
CA GLN A 77 -35.13 39.06 6.32
C GLN A 77 -34.96 37.71 5.61
N LEU A 78 -35.68 37.51 4.50
CA LEU A 78 -35.53 36.31 3.66
C LEU A 78 -34.10 36.17 3.11
N SER A 79 -33.52 37.26 2.60
CA SER A 79 -32.12 37.28 2.13
C SER A 79 -31.14 36.88 3.23
N THR A 80 -31.34 37.38 4.45
CA THR A 80 -30.49 37.07 5.60
C THR A 80 -30.51 35.57 5.93
N GLN A 81 -31.71 34.97 5.98
CA GLN A 81 -31.86 33.53 6.19
C GLN A 81 -31.19 32.70 5.09
N ILE A 82 -31.32 33.12 3.83
CA ILE A 82 -30.68 32.42 2.71
C ILE A 82 -29.15 32.52 2.80
N ILE A 83 -28.60 33.66 3.24
CA ILE A 83 -27.15 33.84 3.44
C ILE A 83 -26.63 32.93 4.56
N GLU A 84 -27.38 32.74 5.65
CA GLU A 84 -27.01 31.81 6.72
C GLU A 84 -26.91 30.38 6.19
N VAL A 85 -27.93 29.91 5.48
CA VAL A 85 -27.92 28.58 4.82
C VAL A 85 -26.75 28.46 3.84
N LYS A 86 -26.47 29.52 3.07
CA LYS A 86 -25.31 29.54 2.15
C LYS A 86 -23.99 29.29 2.90
N ARG A 87 -23.78 29.97 4.03
CA ARG A 87 -22.56 29.82 4.84
C ARG A 87 -22.42 28.42 5.42
N GLU A 88 -23.52 27.80 5.85
CA GLU A 88 -23.54 26.42 6.35
C GLU A 88 -23.16 25.42 5.23
N VAL A 89 -23.73 25.59 4.03
CA VAL A 89 -23.40 24.76 2.88
C VAL A 89 -21.93 24.91 2.48
N GLU A 90 -21.40 26.15 2.45
CA GLU A 90 -19.98 26.42 2.17
C GLU A 90 -19.05 25.78 3.21
N ALA A 91 -19.40 25.89 4.51
CA ALA A 91 -18.64 25.27 5.58
C ALA A 91 -18.60 23.74 5.42
N ARG A 92 -19.76 23.13 5.13
CA ARG A 92 -19.85 21.67 4.93
C ARG A 92 -19.09 21.21 3.69
N LEU A 93 -19.13 21.96 2.59
CA LEU A 93 -18.31 21.68 1.42
C LEU A 93 -16.82 21.72 1.77
N TYR A 94 -16.37 22.74 2.51
CA TYR A 94 -14.97 22.83 2.91
C TYR A 94 -14.53 21.63 3.76
N GLU A 95 -15.35 21.20 4.72
CA GLU A 95 -15.10 20.00 5.53
C GLU A 95 -15.00 18.74 4.67
N LEU A 96 -15.96 18.51 3.77
CA LEU A 96 -15.93 17.37 2.85
C LEU A 96 -14.67 17.36 1.99
N GLN A 97 -14.23 18.53 1.52
CA GLN A 97 -12.99 18.64 0.75
C GLN A 97 -11.78 18.18 1.56
N GLN A 98 -11.69 18.57 2.84
CA GLN A 98 -10.60 18.13 3.73
C GLN A 98 -10.66 16.62 4.01
N GLN A 99 -11.86 16.08 4.20
CA GLN A 99 -12.06 14.65 4.41
C GLN A 99 -11.68 13.83 3.17
N ILE A 100 -12.07 14.27 1.96
CA ILE A 100 -11.67 13.68 0.68
C ILE A 100 -10.15 13.69 0.51
N ARG A 101 -9.48 14.81 0.83
CA ARG A 101 -8.00 14.88 0.75
C ARG A 101 -7.34 13.89 1.69
N THR A 102 -7.86 13.77 2.91
CA THR A 102 -7.33 12.85 3.93
C THR A 102 -7.53 11.39 3.53
N ALA A 103 -8.72 11.04 3.01
CA ALA A 103 -9.02 9.69 2.52
C ALA A 103 -8.11 9.31 1.33
N ASN A 104 -7.89 10.23 0.38
CA ASN A 104 -6.97 10.02 -0.73
C ASN A 104 -5.51 9.81 -0.28
N LYS A 105 -5.06 10.57 0.73
CA LYS A 105 -3.72 10.39 1.30
C LYS A 105 -3.56 8.99 1.89
N LYS A 106 -4.54 8.52 2.68
CA LYS A 106 -4.54 7.17 3.26
C LYS A 106 -4.55 6.07 2.19
N LEU A 107 -5.27 6.26 1.08
CA LEU A 107 -5.24 5.31 -0.04
C LEU A 107 -3.86 5.19 -0.67
N LYS A 108 -3.21 6.31 -0.93
CA LYS A 108 -1.86 6.33 -1.50
C LYS A 108 -0.85 5.64 -0.58
N GLU A 109 -0.96 5.85 0.72
CA GLU A 109 -0.11 5.19 1.71
C GLU A 109 -0.32 3.67 1.71
N ARG A 110 -1.58 3.21 1.71
CA ARG A 110 -1.91 1.78 1.62
C ARG A 110 -1.42 1.14 0.33
N GLU A 111 -1.56 1.82 -0.81
CA GLU A 111 -1.09 1.32 -2.09
C GLU A 111 0.45 1.27 -2.16
N ALA A 112 1.14 2.28 -1.63
CA ALA A 112 2.60 2.27 -1.51
C ALA A 112 3.10 1.15 -0.59
N GLU A 113 2.41 0.87 0.52
CA GLU A 113 2.71 -0.28 1.37
C GLU A 113 2.46 -1.61 0.67
N ARG A 114 1.37 -1.73 -0.10
CA ARG A 114 1.08 -2.94 -0.89
C ARG A 114 2.19 -3.22 -1.89
N VAL A 115 2.59 -2.22 -2.68
CA VAL A 115 3.69 -2.35 -3.65
C VAL A 115 5.01 -2.72 -2.97
N LYS A 116 5.31 -2.14 -1.81
CA LYS A 116 6.50 -2.52 -1.03
C LYS A 116 6.45 -3.97 -0.58
N ARG A 117 5.30 -4.46 -0.13
CA ARG A 117 5.11 -5.87 0.27
C ARG A 117 5.24 -6.80 -0.93
N GLU A 118 4.61 -6.47 -2.05
CA GLU A 118 4.73 -7.22 -3.30
C GLU A 118 6.20 -7.32 -3.73
N HIS A 119 6.95 -6.22 -3.71
CA HIS A 119 8.38 -6.23 -4.03
C HIS A 119 9.19 -7.11 -3.07
N MET A 120 8.94 -7.01 -1.75
CA MET A 120 9.61 -7.87 -0.77
C MET A 120 9.27 -9.35 -0.98
N GLU A 121 8.02 -9.67 -1.33
CA GLU A 121 7.60 -11.04 -1.65
C GLU A 121 8.26 -11.57 -2.92
N GLU A 122 8.38 -10.74 -3.97
CA GLU A 122 9.12 -11.06 -5.18
C GLU A 122 10.61 -11.30 -4.90
N GLU A 123 11.25 -10.41 -4.13
CA GLU A 123 12.65 -10.57 -3.71
C GLU A 123 12.87 -11.87 -2.92
N ARG A 124 11.99 -12.17 -1.95
CA ARG A 124 12.03 -13.43 -1.20
C ARG A 124 11.83 -14.65 -2.10
N SER A 125 10.88 -14.58 -3.04
CA SER A 125 10.60 -15.67 -3.99
C SER A 125 11.81 -15.94 -4.89
N ASN A 126 12.40 -14.88 -5.45
CA ASN A 126 13.60 -14.97 -6.27
C ASN A 126 14.78 -15.53 -5.48
N ALA A 127 14.99 -15.04 -4.25
CA ALA A 127 16.03 -15.56 -3.36
C ALA A 127 15.82 -17.03 -3.01
N MET A 128 14.56 -17.46 -2.81
CA MET A 128 14.21 -18.86 -2.55
C MET A 128 14.49 -19.76 -3.75
N ILE A 129 14.16 -19.31 -4.97
CA ILE A 129 14.47 -20.04 -6.21
C ILE A 129 15.99 -20.21 -6.36
N GLU A 130 16.75 -19.12 -6.19
CA GLU A 130 18.21 -19.15 -6.26
C GLU A 130 18.79 -20.09 -5.20
N TRP A 131 18.28 -20.01 -3.97
CA TRP A 131 18.73 -20.85 -2.86
C TRP A 131 18.49 -22.33 -3.15
N MET A 132 17.32 -22.71 -3.66
CA MET A 132 17.01 -24.09 -4.03
C MET A 132 17.93 -24.61 -5.15
N SER A 133 18.20 -23.78 -6.16
CA SER A 133 19.11 -24.11 -7.25
C SER A 133 20.54 -24.34 -6.74
N LEU A 134 21.05 -23.42 -5.92
CA LEU A 134 22.39 -23.51 -5.34
C LEU A 134 22.53 -24.69 -4.38
N LYS A 135 21.49 -24.99 -3.59
CA LYS A 135 21.49 -26.17 -2.71
C LYS A 135 21.62 -27.45 -3.51
N HIS A 136 20.88 -27.59 -4.61
CA HIS A 136 21.00 -28.75 -5.48
C HIS A 136 22.41 -28.87 -6.10
N GLY A 137 22.97 -27.76 -6.58
CA GLY A 137 24.35 -27.72 -7.06
C GLY A 137 25.38 -28.09 -5.98
N PHE A 138 25.17 -27.64 -4.74
CA PHE A 138 26.01 -27.96 -3.61
C PHE A 138 25.99 -29.46 -3.25
N GLU A 139 24.83 -30.11 -3.34
CA GLU A 139 24.70 -31.55 -3.15
C GLU A 139 25.50 -32.33 -4.22
N LEU A 140 25.50 -31.87 -5.47
CA LEU A 140 26.32 -32.46 -6.54
C LEU A 140 27.83 -32.33 -6.25
N VAL A 141 28.27 -31.18 -5.72
CA VAL A 141 29.66 -30.94 -5.31
C VAL A 141 30.07 -31.88 -4.17
N ILE A 142 29.21 -32.08 -3.17
CA ILE A 142 29.44 -33.04 -2.08
C ILE A 142 29.58 -34.46 -2.64
N ASN A 143 28.67 -34.87 -3.54
CA ASN A 143 28.72 -36.19 -4.16
C ASN A 143 30.03 -36.39 -4.93
N ARG A 144 30.47 -35.38 -5.69
CA ARG A 144 31.73 -35.41 -6.42
C ARG A 144 32.94 -35.54 -5.50
N ARG A 145 32.93 -34.84 -4.35
CA ARG A 145 33.99 -34.97 -3.34
C ARG A 145 34.06 -36.39 -2.77
N ASN A 146 32.90 -37.00 -2.48
CA ASN A 146 32.83 -38.38 -1.99
C ASN A 146 33.35 -39.39 -3.04
N GLU A 147 33.06 -39.17 -4.32
CA GLU A 147 33.62 -39.98 -5.41
C GLU A 147 35.15 -39.90 -5.46
N ILE A 148 35.72 -38.69 -5.34
CA ILE A 148 37.18 -38.51 -5.34
C ILE A 148 37.81 -39.21 -4.14
N ALA A 149 37.20 -39.12 -2.95
CA ALA A 149 37.66 -39.84 -1.77
C ALA A 149 37.65 -41.37 -1.98
N ALA A 150 36.56 -41.92 -2.53
CA ALA A 150 36.48 -43.34 -2.85
C ALA A 150 37.50 -43.78 -3.92
N GLN A 151 37.81 -42.91 -4.89
CA GLN A 151 38.89 -43.15 -5.85
C GLN A 151 40.27 -43.13 -5.19
N MET A 152 40.51 -42.23 -4.23
CA MET A 152 41.75 -42.21 -3.43
C MET A 152 41.95 -43.54 -2.69
N ASP A 153 40.91 -44.06 -2.03
CA ASP A 153 40.97 -45.32 -1.31
C ASP A 153 41.30 -46.50 -2.24
N LYS A 154 40.72 -46.51 -3.45
CA LYS A 154 41.02 -47.51 -4.49
C LYS A 154 42.47 -47.45 -4.93
N ILE A 155 43.01 -46.26 -5.17
CA ILE A 155 44.41 -46.05 -5.58
C ILE A 155 45.37 -46.48 -4.46
N GLU A 156 45.04 -46.17 -3.21
CA GLU A 156 45.83 -46.60 -2.04
C GLU A 156 45.84 -48.13 -1.90
N ALA A 157 44.71 -48.80 -2.12
CA ALA A 157 44.63 -50.26 -2.14
C ALA A 157 45.45 -50.88 -3.29
N GLN A 158 45.42 -50.26 -4.48
CA GLN A 158 46.25 -50.68 -5.62
C GLN A 158 47.74 -50.51 -5.35
N ARG A 159 48.15 -49.44 -4.66
CA ARG A 159 49.54 -49.23 -4.21
C ARG A 159 49.98 -50.34 -3.24
N ARG A 160 49.16 -50.63 -2.22
CA ARG A 160 49.46 -51.66 -1.21
C ARG A 160 49.60 -53.06 -1.80
N THR A 161 48.88 -53.32 -2.89
CA THR A 161 48.93 -54.59 -3.63
C THR A 161 49.99 -54.60 -4.73
N GLY A 162 50.81 -53.55 -4.86
CA GLY A 162 51.89 -53.45 -5.85
C GLY A 162 51.42 -53.31 -7.31
N LYS A 163 50.13 -53.04 -7.54
CA LYS A 163 49.53 -53.01 -8.89
C LYS A 163 49.83 -51.73 -9.68
N ILE A 164 50.32 -50.69 -9.02
CA ILE A 164 50.65 -49.38 -9.63
C ILE A 164 52.05 -48.94 -9.18
N SER A 165 52.74 -48.20 -10.04
CA SER A 165 54.07 -47.66 -9.71
C SER A 165 53.97 -46.48 -8.74
N GLU A 166 55.05 -46.19 -8.03
CA GLU A 166 55.10 -45.06 -7.11
C GLU A 166 55.08 -43.68 -7.83
N ALA A 167 55.47 -43.65 -9.11
CA ALA A 167 55.34 -42.47 -9.95
C ALA A 167 53.88 -42.22 -10.33
N ASP A 168 53.16 -43.27 -10.74
CA ASP A 168 51.73 -43.20 -11.11
C ASP A 168 50.86 -42.85 -9.89
N TYR A 169 51.17 -43.44 -8.73
CA TYR A 169 50.53 -43.10 -7.47
C TYR A 169 50.70 -41.61 -7.11
N ARG A 170 51.92 -41.07 -7.23
CA ARG A 170 52.20 -39.66 -6.94
C ARG A 170 51.47 -38.73 -7.91
N SER A 171 51.45 -39.06 -9.21
CA SER A 171 50.73 -38.30 -10.23
C SER A 171 49.22 -38.27 -9.96
N ALA A 172 48.61 -39.43 -9.71
CA ALA A 172 47.18 -39.53 -9.43
C ALA A 172 46.79 -38.79 -8.13
N ARG A 173 47.60 -38.91 -7.08
CA ARG A 173 47.40 -38.18 -5.82
C ARG A 173 47.49 -36.66 -6.00
N MET A 174 48.44 -36.17 -6.79
CA MET A 174 48.56 -34.74 -7.10
C MET A 174 47.36 -34.22 -7.88
N SER A 175 46.85 -34.99 -8.85
CA SER A 175 45.63 -34.66 -9.61
C SER A 175 44.41 -34.55 -8.69
N GLN A 176 44.24 -35.51 -7.77
CA GLN A 176 43.13 -35.52 -6.82
C GLN A 176 43.21 -34.36 -5.80
N ILE A 177 44.41 -34.01 -5.32
CA ILE A 177 44.60 -32.84 -4.45
C ILE A 177 44.16 -31.55 -5.14
N ARG A 178 44.48 -31.38 -6.44
CA ARG A 178 44.03 -30.21 -7.22
C ARG A 178 42.50 -30.18 -7.34
N GLN A 179 41.89 -31.30 -7.71
CA GLN A 179 40.43 -31.40 -7.80
C GLN A 179 39.73 -31.11 -6.45
N LEU A 180 40.27 -31.60 -5.34
CA LEU A 180 39.73 -31.31 -4.00
C LEU A 180 39.91 -29.84 -3.60
N ALA A 181 41.01 -29.20 -4.01
CA ALA A 181 41.22 -27.77 -3.76
C ALA A 181 40.22 -26.91 -4.53
N GLU A 182 39.96 -27.23 -5.80
CA GLU A 182 38.95 -26.56 -6.64
C GLU A 182 37.54 -26.75 -6.10
N LEU A 183 37.18 -27.97 -5.64
CA LEU A 183 35.88 -28.20 -5.02
C LEU A 183 35.73 -27.41 -3.72
N ARG A 184 36.79 -27.29 -2.91
CA ARG A 184 36.75 -26.55 -1.65
C ARG A 184 36.46 -25.06 -1.84
N THR A 185 37.03 -24.42 -2.86
CA THR A 185 36.73 -23.00 -3.14
C THR A 185 35.27 -22.84 -3.55
N VAL A 186 34.78 -23.67 -4.47
CA VAL A 186 33.38 -23.67 -4.89
C VAL A 186 32.43 -23.94 -3.72
N GLU A 187 32.74 -24.91 -2.85
CA GLU A 187 31.93 -25.19 -1.64
C GLU A 187 31.83 -23.98 -0.72
N THR A 188 32.91 -23.21 -0.57
CA THR A 188 32.96 -22.06 0.34
C THR A 188 32.12 -20.91 -0.21
N ASP A 189 32.26 -20.63 -1.51
CA ASP A 189 31.51 -19.56 -2.19
C ASP A 189 30.01 -19.87 -2.21
N VAL A 190 29.63 -21.12 -2.51
CA VAL A 190 28.22 -21.56 -2.49
C VAL A 190 27.63 -21.49 -1.09
N LYS A 191 28.37 -21.88 -0.04
CA LYS A 191 27.90 -21.74 1.35
C LYS A 191 27.68 -20.29 1.75
N ALA A 192 28.60 -19.39 1.38
CA ALA A 192 28.46 -17.96 1.65
C ALA A 192 27.19 -17.41 0.97
N ARG A 193 27.00 -17.74 -0.32
CA ARG A 193 25.82 -17.30 -1.07
C ARG A 193 24.51 -17.87 -0.53
N LEU A 194 24.48 -19.14 -0.13
CA LEU A 194 23.31 -19.76 0.50
C LEU A 194 22.96 -19.06 1.83
N ALA A 195 23.95 -18.62 2.60
CA ALA A 195 23.71 -17.90 3.85
C ALA A 195 23.13 -16.50 3.60
N GLU A 196 23.66 -15.75 2.63
CA GLU A 196 23.13 -14.44 2.21
C GLU A 196 21.66 -14.55 1.77
N LEU A 197 21.35 -15.53 0.93
CA LEU A 197 19.98 -15.76 0.44
C LEU A 197 19.02 -16.12 1.58
N LEU A 198 19.47 -16.90 2.58
CA LEU A 198 18.66 -17.18 3.76
C LEU A 198 18.36 -15.95 4.59
N GLU A 199 19.27 -14.96 4.64
CA GLU A 199 18.97 -13.69 5.31
C GLU A 199 17.88 -12.93 4.57
N VAL A 200 17.93 -12.87 3.24
CA VAL A 200 16.90 -12.21 2.42
C VAL A 200 15.54 -12.91 2.59
N ILE A 201 15.51 -14.24 2.62
CA ILE A 201 14.26 -15.01 2.79
C ILE A 201 13.65 -14.84 4.18
N ARG A 202 14.48 -14.67 5.22
CA ARG A 202 14.03 -14.53 6.62
C ARG A 202 13.57 -13.13 6.99
N ARG A 203 14.13 -12.10 6.34
CA ARG A 203 13.75 -10.70 6.53
C ARG A 203 12.40 -10.45 5.94
#